data_AF-A0A7S2QG23-F1
#
_entry.id   AF-A0A7S2QG23-F1
#
_cell.length_a   1.000
_cell.length_b   1.000
_cell.length_c   1.000
_cell.angle_alpha   90.00
_cell.angle_beta   90.00
_cell.angle_gamma   90.00
#
_symmetry.space_group_name_H-M   'P 1'
#
loop_
_entity.id
_entity.type
_entity.pdbx_description
1 polymer ?
#
loop_
_entity_poly.entity_id
_entity_poly.type
_entity_poly.pdbx_seq_one_letter_code
_entity_poly.pdbx_strand_id
1 'polypeptide(L)'
;KGKGKGKKGKGKGKGKGKGEEKEWVPVTKLGRLVKDGKIGSIEDIYLHSLPIKEFQIIDQFFQPGSLKDEVMKIHPVQKMSAAGQTNRFVCYVLVGDMNGHIGLGSKCAREVATAIRGGIMAAKMSLIPVRRGYWGNKIGQPHTMPMKVHGKCGSVRV
;
A
#
# COMPACT_ATOMS: atom_id res chain seq x y z
N LYS A 1 20.94 46.50 -41.65
CA LYS A 1 19.48 46.21 -41.56
C LYS A 1 19.33 44.71 -41.29
N GLY A 2 18.83 44.16 -40.20
CA GLY A 2 18.17 44.59 -38.97
C GLY A 2 17.80 43.29 -38.21
N LYS A 3 18.02 43.24 -36.89
CA LYS A 3 17.76 42.09 -36.01
C LYS A 3 16.26 41.74 -36.00
N GLY A 4 15.92 40.44 -35.93
CA GLY A 4 14.56 39.95 -35.70
C GLY A 4 14.52 38.79 -34.69
N LYS A 5 14.74 39.09 -33.40
CA LYS A 5 14.46 38.18 -32.27
C LYS A 5 12.94 38.03 -32.11
N GLY A 6 12.38 36.89 -32.48
CA GLY A 6 11.01 36.50 -32.10
C GLY A 6 10.99 35.75 -30.76
N LYS A 7 10.96 36.49 -29.65
CA LYS A 7 10.54 35.97 -28.33
C LYS A 7 9.01 36.07 -28.25
N LYS A 8 8.31 34.94 -28.07
CA LYS A 8 6.95 34.81 -27.48
C LYS A 8 6.63 33.31 -27.49
N GLY A 9 6.28 32.61 -26.42
CA GLY A 9 5.95 32.98 -25.06
C GLY A 9 5.52 31.68 -24.37
N LYS A 10 5.88 31.54 -23.10
CA LYS A 10 5.57 30.42 -22.22
C LYS A 10 4.09 30.02 -22.28
N GLY A 11 3.78 28.88 -22.88
CA GLY A 11 2.66 28.05 -22.45
C GLY A 11 3.14 27.14 -21.33
N LYS A 12 3.29 27.67 -20.12
CA LYS A 12 3.45 26.83 -18.91
C LYS A 12 2.24 25.91 -18.88
N GLY A 13 2.45 24.62 -19.17
CA GLY A 13 1.47 23.58 -18.96
C GLY A 13 0.86 23.78 -17.58
N LYS A 14 -0.47 23.94 -17.59
CA LYS A 14 -1.35 24.12 -16.44
C LYS A 14 -0.73 23.38 -15.25
N GLY A 15 -0.40 24.14 -14.20
CA GLY A 15 -0.01 23.58 -12.92
C GLY A 15 -0.96 22.44 -12.61
N LYS A 16 -0.39 21.27 -12.31
CA LYS A 16 -1.10 20.09 -11.85
C LYS A 16 -1.82 20.53 -10.58
N GLY A 17 -3.07 20.99 -10.76
CA GLY A 17 -3.93 21.40 -9.67
C GLY A 17 -3.88 20.29 -8.64
N LYS A 18 -3.72 20.68 -7.38
CA LYS A 18 -3.88 19.83 -6.21
C LYS A 18 -5.21 19.11 -6.44
N GLY A 19 -5.14 17.87 -6.90
CA GLY A 19 -6.31 17.14 -7.35
C GLY A 19 -7.26 17.08 -6.17
N GLU A 20 -8.47 17.56 -6.37
CA GLU A 20 -9.61 17.17 -5.54
C GLU A 20 -9.52 15.65 -5.33
N GLU A 21 -9.78 15.18 -4.12
CA GLU A 21 -9.86 13.74 -3.83
C GLU A 21 -10.88 13.14 -4.81
N LYS A 22 -10.36 12.53 -5.87
CA LYS A 22 -11.21 11.89 -6.87
C LYS A 22 -11.98 10.81 -6.15
N GLU A 23 -13.30 10.95 -6.17
CA GLU A 23 -14.21 9.91 -5.73
C GLU A 23 -13.82 8.59 -6.43
N TRP A 24 -13.70 7.53 -5.63
CA TRP A 24 -13.28 6.23 -6.16
C TRP A 24 -14.36 5.65 -7.07
N VAL A 25 -13.98 5.39 -8.32
CA VAL A 25 -14.80 4.68 -9.30
C VAL A 25 -14.25 3.24 -9.43
N PRO A 26 -14.97 2.23 -8.93
CA PRO A 26 -14.47 0.86 -8.92
C PRO A 26 -14.48 0.26 -10.33
N VAL A 27 -13.38 -0.39 -10.70
CA VAL A 27 -13.23 -1.03 -12.02
C VAL A 27 -13.48 -2.53 -11.95
N THR A 28 -13.19 -3.16 -10.82
CA THR A 28 -13.38 -4.59 -10.57
C THR A 28 -14.81 -4.92 -10.12
N LYS A 29 -15.22 -6.17 -10.34
CA LYS A 29 -16.50 -6.70 -9.82
C LYS A 29 -16.56 -6.57 -8.31
N LEU A 30 -15.48 -6.93 -7.61
CA LEU A 30 -15.38 -6.82 -6.17
C LEU A 30 -15.49 -5.35 -5.72
N GLY A 31 -14.76 -4.44 -6.35
CA GLY A 31 -14.86 -3.01 -6.04
C GLY A 31 -16.29 -2.47 -6.16
N ARG A 32 -17.05 -2.90 -7.18
CA ARG A 32 -18.47 -2.53 -7.33
C ARG A 32 -19.33 -3.08 -6.19
N LEU A 33 -19.16 -4.36 -5.84
CA LEU A 33 -19.91 -4.97 -4.74
C LEU A 33 -19.62 -4.30 -3.39
N VAL A 34 -18.37 -3.90 -3.16
CA VAL A 34 -17.95 -3.19 -1.95
C VAL A 34 -18.50 -1.77 -1.93
N LYS A 35 -18.40 -1.02 -3.04
CA LYS A 35 -18.95 0.34 -3.14
C LYS A 35 -20.48 0.35 -2.98
N ASP A 36 -21.16 -0.68 -3.50
CA ASP A 36 -22.61 -0.88 -3.36
C ASP A 36 -23.03 -1.32 -1.94
N GLY A 37 -22.08 -1.61 -1.04
CA GLY A 37 -22.36 -2.07 0.33
C GLY A 37 -22.91 -3.51 0.43
N LYS A 38 -22.76 -4.33 -0.62
CA LYS A 38 -23.24 -5.73 -0.63
C LYS A 38 -22.35 -6.66 0.17
N ILE A 39 -21.09 -6.29 0.37
CA ILE A 39 -20.13 -7.03 1.21
C ILE A 39 -20.03 -6.27 2.53
N GLY A 40 -20.42 -6.91 3.63
CA GLY A 40 -20.46 -6.28 4.95
C GLY A 40 -19.11 -6.27 5.66
N SER A 41 -18.24 -7.24 5.38
CA SER A 41 -16.96 -7.37 6.07
C SER A 41 -15.82 -7.76 5.12
N ILE A 42 -14.59 -7.45 5.52
CA ILE A 42 -13.40 -7.95 4.83
C ILE A 42 -13.21 -9.45 5.03
N GLU A 43 -13.78 -10.02 6.10
CA GLU A 43 -13.72 -11.46 6.38
C GLU A 43 -14.44 -12.29 5.30
N ASP A 44 -15.54 -11.77 4.74
CA ASP A 44 -16.24 -12.42 3.62
C ASP A 44 -15.34 -12.55 2.38
N ILE A 45 -14.50 -11.54 2.14
CA ILE A 45 -13.53 -11.54 1.03
C ILE A 45 -12.47 -12.62 1.26
N TYR A 46 -11.97 -12.74 2.49
CA TYR A 46 -10.99 -13.77 2.85
C TYR A 46 -11.58 -15.17 2.80
N LEU A 47 -12.82 -15.36 3.26
CA LEU A 47 -13.51 -16.65 3.23
C LEU A 47 -13.66 -17.18 1.81
N HIS A 48 -14.01 -16.30 0.87
CA HIS A 48 -14.15 -16.65 -0.55
C HIS A 48 -12.84 -16.52 -1.33
N SER A 49 -11.72 -16.22 -0.66
CA SER A 49 -10.38 -16.09 -1.28
C SER A 49 -10.38 -15.16 -2.50
N LEU A 50 -11.16 -14.08 -2.47
CA LEU A 50 -11.29 -13.17 -3.60
C LEU A 50 -10.08 -12.21 -3.66
N PRO A 51 -9.43 -12.06 -4.84
CA PRO A 51 -8.25 -11.23 -4.95
C PRO A 51 -8.58 -9.73 -4.92
N ILE A 52 -7.98 -9.01 -3.97
CA ILE A 52 -8.08 -7.55 -3.84
C ILE A 52 -7.07 -6.89 -4.79
N LYS A 53 -7.55 -6.09 -5.74
CA LYS A 53 -6.72 -5.38 -6.74
C LYS A 53 -6.78 -3.85 -6.67
N GLU A 54 -7.66 -3.32 -5.83
CA GLU A 54 -7.82 -1.87 -5.63
C GLU A 54 -7.65 -1.60 -4.14
N PHE A 55 -6.73 -0.71 -3.77
CA PHE A 55 -6.44 -0.43 -2.36
C PHE A 55 -7.63 0.26 -1.66
N GLN A 56 -8.45 0.97 -2.43
CA GLN A 56 -9.63 1.67 -1.94
C GLN A 56 -10.71 0.73 -1.39
N ILE A 57 -10.73 -0.54 -1.80
CA ILE A 57 -11.58 -1.56 -1.20
C ILE A 57 -11.34 -1.63 0.31
N ILE A 58 -10.07 -1.62 0.71
CA ILE A 58 -9.66 -1.72 2.12
C ILE A 58 -9.95 -0.40 2.84
N ASP A 59 -9.76 0.74 2.16
CA ASP A 59 -10.08 2.04 2.72
C ASP A 59 -11.59 2.25 2.97
N GLN A 60 -12.48 1.49 2.32
CA GLN A 60 -13.91 1.49 2.66
C GLN A 60 -14.22 0.69 3.93
N PHE A 61 -13.55 -0.44 4.14
CA PHE A 61 -13.80 -1.29 5.32
C PHE A 61 -13.19 -0.72 6.59
N PHE A 62 -12.05 -0.04 6.49
CA PHE A 62 -11.35 0.54 7.62
C PHE A 62 -11.57 2.05 7.67
N GLN A 63 -12.11 2.53 8.79
CA GLN A 63 -12.30 3.96 9.02
C GLN A 63 -10.97 4.72 8.92
N PRO A 64 -10.99 6.00 8.48
CA PRO A 64 -9.78 6.81 8.40
C PRO A 64 -9.10 6.89 9.78
N GLY A 65 -7.88 6.36 9.88
CA GLY A 65 -7.07 6.34 11.10
C GLY A 65 -7.09 5.02 11.89
N SER A 66 -7.94 4.05 11.54
CA SER A 66 -7.88 2.72 12.18
C SER A 66 -6.65 1.93 11.72
N LEU A 67 -6.28 2.10 10.46
CA LEU A 67 -5.14 1.43 9.84
C LEU A 67 -3.91 2.33 9.93
N LYS A 68 -2.91 1.90 10.71
CA LYS A 68 -1.64 2.60 10.88
C LYS A 68 -0.63 2.11 9.86
N ASP A 69 0.06 3.03 9.21
CA ASP A 69 1.19 2.74 8.33
C ASP A 69 2.52 3.10 9.01
N GLU A 70 3.50 2.20 8.88
CA GLU A 70 4.85 2.39 9.40
C GLU A 70 5.88 2.07 8.30
N VAL A 71 6.80 3.00 8.06
CA VAL A 71 7.90 2.80 7.11
C VAL A 71 9.06 2.14 7.85
N MET A 72 9.28 0.84 7.62
CA MET A 72 10.36 0.11 8.31
C MET A 72 11.75 0.57 7.88
N LYS A 73 12.00 0.58 6.56
CA LYS A 73 13.33 0.87 6.02
C LYS A 73 13.23 1.44 4.61
N ILE A 74 14.07 2.42 4.35
CA ILE A 74 14.30 3.00 3.03
C ILE A 74 15.71 2.62 2.62
N HIS A 75 15.86 1.96 1.47
CA HIS A 75 17.15 1.51 0.94
C HIS A 75 17.41 2.13 -0.44
N PRO A 76 18.52 2.86 -0.65
CA PRO A 76 18.91 3.32 -1.97
C PRO A 76 19.41 2.14 -2.81
N VAL A 77 18.87 1.95 -4.01
CA VAL A 77 19.33 0.94 -4.97
C VAL A 77 19.83 1.65 -6.22
N GLN A 78 20.94 1.15 -6.77
CA GLN A 78 21.63 1.80 -7.87
C GLN A 78 21.77 0.83 -9.04
N LYS A 79 21.48 1.30 -10.25
CA LYS A 79 21.74 0.55 -11.48
C LYS A 79 22.67 1.36 -12.37
N MET A 80 23.80 0.76 -12.76
CA MET A 80 24.73 1.36 -13.71
C MET A 80 24.12 1.37 -15.12
N SER A 81 24.23 2.50 -15.81
CA SER A 81 23.81 2.69 -17.20
C SER A 81 24.95 3.31 -18.01
N ALA A 82 24.83 3.33 -19.33
CA ALA A 82 25.83 3.95 -20.21
C ALA A 82 26.05 5.45 -19.91
N ALA A 83 25.02 6.14 -19.41
CA ALA A 83 25.09 7.55 -19.03
C ALA A 83 25.37 7.77 -17.53
N GLY A 84 25.95 6.75 -16.85
CA GLY A 84 26.28 6.81 -15.42
C GLY A 84 25.29 6.05 -14.52
N GLN A 85 25.35 6.32 -13.22
CA GLN A 85 24.55 5.62 -12.21
C GLN A 85 23.13 6.18 -12.12
N THR A 86 22.14 5.28 -12.16
CA THR A 86 20.73 5.62 -11.93
C THR A 86 20.31 5.14 -10.55
N ASN A 87 19.97 6.09 -9.67
CA ASN A 87 19.58 5.81 -8.29
C ASN A 87 18.06 5.79 -8.14
N ARG A 88 17.57 4.86 -7.33
CA ARG A 88 16.18 4.75 -6.89
C ARG A 88 16.15 4.40 -5.41
N PHE A 89 14.99 4.53 -4.79
CA PHE A 89 14.77 4.16 -3.40
C PHE A 89 13.73 3.05 -3.34
N VAL A 90 14.08 1.96 -2.66
CA VAL A 90 13.14 0.91 -2.26
C VAL A 90 12.66 1.22 -0.85
N CYS A 91 11.36 1.28 -0.67
CA CYS A 91 10.73 1.43 0.65
C CYS A 91 10.02 0.14 1.01
N TYR A 92 10.20 -0.29 2.26
CA TYR A 92 9.42 -1.36 2.88
C TYR A 92 8.47 -0.73 3.90
N VAL A 93 7.19 -1.02 3.76
CA VAL A 93 6.11 -0.42 4.55
C VAL A 93 5.26 -1.53 5.13
N LEU A 94 4.94 -1.40 6.42
CA LEU A 94 3.97 -2.24 7.11
C LEU A 94 2.71 -1.43 7.36
N VAL A 95 1.57 -2.09 7.23
CA VAL A 95 0.24 -1.51 7.46
C VAL A 95 -0.55 -2.46 8.34
N GLY A 96 -1.25 -1.96 9.36
CA GLY A 96 -2.07 -2.80 10.22
C GLY A 96 -2.96 -2.04 11.20
N ASP A 97 -3.97 -2.72 11.72
CA ASP A 97 -4.99 -2.19 12.64
C ASP A 97 -4.73 -2.56 14.11
N MET A 98 -3.59 -3.20 14.39
CA MET A 98 -3.24 -3.80 15.70
C MET A 98 -4.27 -4.83 16.21
N ASN A 99 -5.23 -5.22 15.38
CA ASN A 99 -6.36 -6.07 15.75
C ASN A 99 -6.53 -7.25 14.79
N GLY A 100 -5.42 -7.86 14.39
CA GLY A 100 -5.44 -9.09 13.59
C GLY A 100 -5.43 -8.86 12.09
N HIS A 101 -5.20 -7.65 11.58
CA HIS A 101 -4.91 -7.43 10.15
C HIS A 101 -3.53 -6.80 9.96
N ILE A 102 -2.71 -7.43 9.11
CA ILE A 102 -1.35 -6.97 8.80
C ILE A 102 -1.12 -7.08 7.30
N GLY A 103 -0.50 -6.06 6.71
CA GLY A 103 -0.11 -6.02 5.31
C GLY A 103 1.32 -5.51 5.18
N LEU A 104 2.09 -6.13 4.29
CA LEU A 104 3.47 -5.73 4.00
C LEU A 104 3.60 -5.36 2.53
N GLY A 105 4.09 -4.15 2.26
CA GLY A 105 4.28 -3.63 0.92
C GLY A 105 5.73 -3.24 0.68
N SER A 106 6.17 -3.40 -0.57
CA SER A 106 7.43 -2.84 -1.02
C SER A 106 7.23 -2.08 -2.34
N LYS A 107 7.95 -0.97 -2.49
CA LYS A 107 7.92 -0.20 -3.74
C LYS A 107 9.26 0.47 -4.01
N CYS A 108 9.65 0.45 -5.28
CA CYS A 108 10.81 1.17 -5.78
C CYS A 108 10.36 2.39 -6.61
N ALA A 109 10.89 3.58 -6.32
CA ALA A 109 10.67 4.79 -7.11
C ALA A 109 11.90 5.71 -7.12
N ARG A 110 11.92 6.73 -7.99
CA ARG A 110 13.02 7.72 -8.05
C ARG A 110 13.01 8.67 -6.86
N GLU A 111 11.83 8.99 -6.35
CA GLU A 111 11.64 9.88 -5.20
C GLU A 111 11.14 9.08 -3.99
N VAL A 112 11.61 9.44 -2.80
CA VAL A 112 11.24 8.75 -1.56
C VAL A 112 9.73 8.86 -1.28
N ALA A 113 9.15 10.06 -1.40
CA ALA A 113 7.73 10.27 -1.12
C ALA A 113 6.81 9.49 -2.06
N THR A 114 7.21 9.25 -3.31
CA THR A 114 6.43 8.43 -4.26
C THR A 114 6.57 6.93 -3.98
N ALA A 115 7.76 6.50 -3.54
CA ALA A 115 7.98 5.13 -3.09
C ALA A 115 7.16 4.81 -1.83
N ILE A 116 7.13 5.69 -0.84
CA ILE A 116 6.33 5.50 0.38
C ILE A 116 4.84 5.37 0.05
N ARG A 117 4.28 6.32 -0.71
CA ARG A 117 2.85 6.26 -1.11
C ARG A 117 2.52 4.98 -1.87
N GLY A 118 3.36 4.57 -2.81
CA GLY A 118 3.17 3.33 -3.55
C GLY A 118 3.37 2.07 -2.68
N GLY A 119 4.23 2.15 -1.65
CA GLY A 119 4.44 1.11 -0.66
C GLY A 119 3.21 0.91 0.23
N ILE A 120 2.58 2.00 0.69
CA ILE A 120 1.33 1.97 1.44
C ILE A 120 0.21 1.32 0.61
N MET A 121 0.05 1.73 -0.65
CA MET A 121 -0.96 1.13 -1.55
C MET A 121 -0.73 -0.38 -1.75
N ALA A 122 0.53 -0.79 -1.93
CA ALA A 122 0.89 -2.20 -2.07
C ALA A 122 0.59 -2.99 -0.78
N ALA A 123 0.96 -2.43 0.38
CA ALA A 123 0.77 -3.04 1.69
C ALA A 123 -0.73 -3.25 1.99
N LYS A 124 -1.57 -2.26 1.67
CA LYS A 124 -3.02 -2.39 1.76
C LYS A 124 -3.50 -3.56 0.91
N MET A 125 -3.20 -3.61 -0.39
CA MET A 125 -3.67 -4.73 -1.25
C MET A 125 -3.23 -6.13 -0.76
N SER A 126 -2.11 -6.22 -0.04
CA SER A 126 -1.60 -7.46 0.57
C SER A 126 -1.98 -7.65 2.04
N LEU A 127 -3.10 -7.09 2.50
CA LEU A 127 -3.58 -7.26 3.87
C LEU A 127 -3.99 -8.72 4.12
N ILE A 128 -3.54 -9.28 5.23
CA ILE A 128 -3.73 -10.69 5.61
C ILE A 128 -4.34 -10.72 7.02
N PRO A 129 -5.36 -11.56 7.27
CA PRO A 129 -5.88 -11.78 8.61
C PRO A 129 -4.94 -12.69 9.41
N VAL A 130 -4.71 -12.32 10.67
CA VAL A 130 -3.86 -13.03 11.62
C VAL A 130 -4.73 -13.60 12.73
N ARG A 131 -4.74 -14.93 12.84
CA ARG A 131 -5.44 -15.62 13.91
C ARG A 131 -4.69 -15.48 15.24
N ARG A 132 -5.30 -14.79 16.19
CA ARG A 132 -4.84 -14.70 17.58
C ARG A 132 -5.39 -15.85 18.42
N GLY A 133 -4.72 -16.15 19.53
CA GLY A 133 -5.07 -17.22 20.47
C GLY A 133 -4.65 -16.90 21.91
N TYR A 134 -4.62 -17.95 22.73
CA TYR A 134 -4.21 -17.90 24.13
C TYR A 134 -3.06 -18.89 24.34
N TRP A 135 -2.16 -18.60 25.27
CA TRP A 135 -1.07 -19.51 25.58
C TRP A 135 -1.54 -20.74 26.38
N GLY A 136 -2.52 -20.54 27.27
CA GLY A 136 -3.10 -21.60 28.11
C GLY A 136 -4.62 -21.41 28.25
N ASN A 137 -5.08 -20.96 29.42
CA ASN A 137 -6.50 -20.78 29.67
C ASN A 137 -7.09 -19.63 28.82
N LYS A 138 -8.34 -19.78 28.36
CA LYS A 138 -9.01 -18.88 27.41
C LYS A 138 -9.76 -17.76 28.15
N ILE A 139 -9.02 -16.94 28.89
CA ILE A 139 -9.59 -15.85 29.70
C ILE A 139 -9.37 -14.51 29.00
N GLY A 140 -10.42 -13.71 28.87
CA GLY A 140 -10.35 -12.37 28.28
C GLY A 140 -10.14 -12.38 26.77
N GLN A 141 -9.45 -11.37 26.23
CA GLN A 141 -9.15 -11.30 24.79
C GLN A 141 -7.92 -12.15 24.40
N PRO A 142 -7.87 -12.68 23.17
CA PRO A 142 -6.71 -13.41 22.67
C PRO A 142 -5.45 -12.55 22.69
N HIS A 143 -4.37 -13.01 23.31
CA HIS A 143 -3.16 -12.19 23.54
C HIS A 143 -1.87 -12.83 23.01
N THR A 144 -1.93 -14.03 22.40
CA THR A 144 -0.76 -14.70 21.82
C THR A 144 -1.05 -15.28 20.43
N MET A 145 -0.05 -15.90 19.82
CA MET A 145 -0.29 -16.85 18.72
C MET A 145 -0.82 -18.19 19.25
N PRO A 146 -1.70 -18.88 18.50
CA PRO A 146 -2.29 -20.16 18.94
C PRO A 146 -1.31 -21.34 18.90
N MET A 147 -0.25 -21.23 18.11
CA MET A 147 0.80 -22.25 17.96
C MET A 147 2.11 -21.61 17.54
N LYS A 148 3.20 -22.38 17.61
CA LYS A 148 4.48 -21.97 17.01
C LYS A 148 4.33 -21.96 15.49
N VAL A 149 4.57 -20.80 14.88
CA VAL A 149 4.51 -20.62 13.42
C VAL A 149 5.93 -20.38 12.93
N HIS A 150 6.29 -21.00 11.82
CA HIS A 150 7.57 -20.79 11.16
C HIS A 150 7.34 -20.21 9.76
N GLY A 151 8.16 -19.24 9.38
CA GLY A 151 8.17 -18.62 8.05
C GLY A 151 9.56 -18.68 7.41
N LYS A 152 9.62 -18.84 6.09
CA LYS A 152 10.88 -18.82 5.34
C LYS A 152 10.75 -17.87 4.15
N CYS A 153 11.75 -17.00 3.97
CA CYS A 153 11.90 -16.17 2.77
C CYS A 153 13.39 -16.14 2.38
N GLY A 154 13.73 -16.73 1.23
CA GLY A 154 15.12 -16.91 0.81
C GLY A 154 15.90 -17.80 1.80
N SER A 155 17.01 -17.28 2.32
CA SER A 155 17.84 -17.96 3.33
C SER A 155 17.36 -17.73 4.77
N VAL A 156 16.45 -16.80 5.01
CA VAL A 156 16.02 -16.41 6.36
C VAL A 156 14.85 -17.29 6.82
N ARG A 157 14.93 -17.80 8.06
CA ARG A 157 13.86 -18.52 8.75
C ARG A 157 13.53 -17.80 10.06
N VAL A 158 12.25 -17.56 10.31
CA VAL A 158 11.69 -16.96 11.54
C VAL A 158 10.73 -17.96 12.16
#